data_AF-A0A250JI96-F1
#
_entry.id   AF-A0A250JI96-F1
#
_cell.length_a   1.000
_cell.length_b   1.000
_cell.length_c   1.000
_cell.angle_alpha   90.00
_cell.angle_beta   90.00
_cell.angle_gamma   90.00
#
_symmetry.space_group_name_H-M   'P 1'
#
loop_
_entity.id
_entity.type
_entity.pdbx_description
1 polymer ?
#
loop_
_entity_poly.entity_id
_entity_poly.type
_entity_poly.pdbx_seq_one_letter_code
_entity_poly.pdbx_strand_id
1 'polypeptide(L)'
;MSLLWLGLGVFAQIAFAGFQAMLVIFSAGGISNRRGLTPFQDWFFVQCMWLLPAISLGTAGLLIYFHVTRSPYFSHAWHLLPVTCFGLYLGYAMWLGR
;
A
#
# COMPACT_ATOMS: atom_id res chain seq x y z
N MET A 1 5.87 -19.56 -7.61
CA MET A 1 6.68 -19.06 -6.47
C MET A 1 6.90 -20.21 -5.47
N SER A 2 8.06 -20.30 -4.79
CA SER A 2 8.27 -21.32 -3.74
C SER A 2 7.57 -20.95 -2.43
N LEU A 3 7.38 -21.91 -1.51
CA LEU A 3 6.75 -21.66 -0.20
C LEU A 3 7.52 -20.62 0.63
N LEU A 4 8.86 -20.68 0.61
CA LEU A 4 9.72 -19.71 1.29
C LEU A 4 9.45 -18.29 0.78
N TRP A 5 9.42 -18.10 -0.54
CA TRP A 5 9.13 -16.81 -1.15
C TRP A 5 7.72 -16.31 -0.86
N LEU A 6 6.73 -17.21 -0.80
CA LEU A 6 5.38 -16.86 -0.37
C LEU A 6 5.38 -16.33 1.07
N GLY A 7 6.03 -17.04 1.99
CA GLY A 7 6.10 -16.65 3.40
C GLY A 7 6.77 -15.28 3.58
N LEU A 8 7.94 -15.08 2.95
CA LEU A 8 8.63 -13.80 2.96
C LEU A 8 7.80 -12.69 2.33
N GLY A 9 7.15 -12.97 1.20
CA GLY A 9 6.30 -12.03 0.50
C GLY A 9 5.10 -11.59 1.34
N VAL A 10 4.38 -12.53 1.96
CA VAL A 10 3.22 -12.23 2.84
C VAL A 10 3.66 -11.43 4.05
N PHE A 11 4.75 -11.83 4.72
CA PHE A 11 5.28 -11.09 5.86
C PHE A 11 5.65 -9.65 5.46
N ALA A 12 6.35 -9.49 4.34
CA ALA A 12 6.70 -8.18 3.80
C ALA A 12 5.47 -7.33 3.49
N GLN A 13 4.40 -7.91 2.92
CA GLN A 13 3.14 -7.17 2.65
C GLN A 13 2.48 -6.68 3.94
N ILE A 14 2.46 -7.48 5.00
CA ILE A 14 1.88 -7.08 6.30
C ILE A 14 2.70 -5.96 6.93
N ALA A 15 4.04 -6.10 6.96
CA ALA A 15 4.92 -5.05 7.45
C ALA A 15 4.77 -3.77 6.63
N PHE A 16 4.68 -3.89 5.30
CA PHE A 16 4.51 -2.78 4.39
C PHE A 16 3.15 -2.09 4.56
N ALA A 17 2.09 -2.83 4.86
CA ALA A 17 0.78 -2.25 5.19
C ALA A 17 0.85 -1.33 6.41
N GLY A 18 1.52 -1.78 7.48
CA GLY A 18 1.76 -0.94 8.67
C GLY A 18 2.59 0.30 8.35
N PHE A 19 3.65 0.14 7.57
CA PHE A 19 4.49 1.24 7.11
C PHE A 19 3.72 2.26 6.27
N GLN A 20 2.87 1.81 5.34
CA GLN A 20 2.04 2.67 4.50
C GLN A 20 1.07 3.52 5.33
N ALA A 21 0.35 2.91 6.28
CA ALA A 21 -0.57 3.63 7.16
C ALA A 21 0.16 4.75 7.93
N MET A 22 1.29 4.39 8.55
CA MET A 22 2.12 5.31 9.32
C MET A 22 2.61 6.47 8.44
N LEU A 23 3.13 6.17 7.25
CA LEU A 23 3.66 7.18 6.35
C LEU A 23 2.56 8.12 5.86
N VAL A 24 1.36 7.60 5.54
CA VAL A 24 0.23 8.45 5.13
C VAL A 24 -0.16 9.40 6.25
N ILE A 25 -0.30 8.91 7.48
CA ILE A 25 -0.69 9.73 8.65
C ILE A 25 0.30 10.90 8.83
N PHE A 26 1.60 10.61 8.86
CA PHE A 26 2.61 11.64 9.12
C PHE A 26 2.77 12.61 7.95
N SER A 27 2.76 12.12 6.72
CA SER A 27 2.93 13.00 5.56
C SER A 27 1.69 13.87 5.31
N ALA A 28 0.48 13.33 5.42
CA ALA A 28 -0.75 14.11 5.30
C ALA A 28 -0.84 15.18 6.40
N GLY A 29 -0.57 14.83 7.66
CA GLY A 29 -0.54 15.80 8.76
C GLY A 29 0.52 16.88 8.58
N GLY A 30 1.72 16.51 8.11
CA GLY A 30 2.78 17.46 7.80
C GLY A 30 2.43 18.44 6.69
N ILE A 31 1.76 17.98 5.63
CA ILE A 31 1.30 18.83 4.52
C ILE A 31 0.17 19.75 4.99
N SER A 32 -0.83 19.21 5.70
CA SER A 32 -1.98 19.97 6.22
C SER A 32 -1.57 21.09 7.19
N ASN A 33 -0.54 20.85 8.00
CA ASN A 33 -0.01 21.88 8.91
C ASN A 33 0.68 23.05 8.18
N ARG A 34 1.22 22.82 6.98
CA ARG A 34 1.95 23.84 6.22
C ARG A 34 1.06 24.55 5.19
N ARG A 35 -0.04 23.90 4.78
CA ARG A 35 -0.92 24.36 3.71
C ARG A 35 -2.36 23.98 4.00
N GLY A 36 -3.29 24.88 3.71
CA GLY A 36 -4.70 24.55 3.67
C GLY A 36 -4.98 23.53 2.56
N LEU A 37 -5.39 22.33 2.95
CA LEU A 37 -5.84 21.31 1.99
C LEU A 37 -7.25 21.64 1.51
N THR A 38 -7.53 21.35 0.24
CA THR A 38 -8.92 21.35 -0.24
C THR A 38 -9.67 20.16 0.38
N PRO A 39 -11.01 20.22 0.49
CA PRO A 39 -11.81 19.11 1.04
C PRO A 39 -11.56 17.77 0.32
N PHE A 40 -11.31 17.83 -0.99
CA PHE A 40 -10.99 16.65 -1.78
C PHE A 40 -9.62 16.06 -1.41
N GLN A 41 -8.60 16.90 -1.21
CA GLN A 41 -7.26 16.46 -0.82
C GLN A 41 -7.26 15.80 0.56
N ASP A 42 -7.95 16.41 1.51
CA ASP A 42 -8.08 15.87 2.86
C ASP A 42 -8.81 14.52 2.84
N TRP A 43 -9.95 14.44 2.14
CA TRP A 43 -10.66 13.19 1.93
C TRP A 43 -9.77 12.12 1.27
N PHE A 44 -9.00 12.49 0.24
CA PHE A 44 -8.09 11.58 -0.45
C PHE A 44 -7.02 10.99 0.49
N PHE A 45 -6.39 11.82 1.34
CA PHE A 45 -5.42 11.34 2.31
C PHE A 45 -6.05 10.38 3.34
N VAL A 46 -7.27 10.68 3.81
CA VAL A 46 -8.02 9.78 4.69
C VAL A 46 -8.31 8.44 4.00
N GLN A 47 -8.68 8.45 2.71
CA GLN A 47 -8.87 7.20 1.97
C GLN A 47 -7.56 6.43 1.83
N CYS A 48 -6.45 7.08 1.46
CA CYS A 48 -5.15 6.43 1.33
C CYS A 48 -4.65 5.79 2.63
N MET A 49 -4.99 6.36 3.78
CA MET A 49 -4.64 5.82 5.10
C MET A 49 -5.17 4.40 5.30
N TRP A 50 -6.34 4.09 4.74
CA TRP A 50 -6.97 2.76 4.83
C TRP A 50 -6.74 1.91 3.58
N LEU A 51 -6.82 2.53 2.40
CA LEU A 51 -6.79 1.84 1.12
C LEU A 51 -5.42 1.23 0.84
N LEU A 52 -4.31 1.95 1.10
CA LEU A 52 -2.98 1.43 0.80
C LEU A 52 -2.64 0.19 1.66
N PRO A 53 -2.83 0.22 3.00
CA PRO A 53 -2.69 -0.98 3.81
C PRO A 53 -3.61 -2.11 3.36
N ALA A 54 -4.87 -1.80 3.03
CA ALA A 54 -5.84 -2.80 2.57
C ALA A 54 -5.39 -3.46 1.25
N ILE A 55 -4.79 -2.73 0.31
CA ILE A 55 -4.24 -3.29 -0.92
C ILE A 55 -3.09 -4.27 -0.60
N SER A 56 -2.19 -3.90 0.31
CA SER A 56 -1.07 -4.77 0.71
C SER A 56 -1.57 -6.06 1.39
N LEU A 57 -2.50 -5.94 2.34
CA LEU A 57 -3.11 -7.08 3.02
C LEU A 57 -3.96 -7.95 2.08
N GLY A 58 -4.74 -7.32 1.20
CA GLY A 58 -5.51 -8.01 0.17
C GLY A 58 -4.62 -8.78 -0.80
N THR A 59 -3.49 -8.19 -1.21
CA THR A 59 -2.49 -8.87 -2.03
C THR A 59 -1.88 -10.07 -1.31
N ALA A 60 -1.59 -9.96 -0.02
CA ALA A 60 -1.10 -11.07 0.80
C ALA A 60 -2.13 -12.22 0.86
N GLY A 61 -3.39 -11.90 1.16
CA GLY A 61 -4.48 -12.88 1.17
C GLY A 61 -4.68 -13.54 -0.20
N LEU A 62 -4.60 -12.77 -1.28
CA LEU A 62 -4.71 -13.26 -2.65
C LEU A 62 -3.59 -14.24 -3.01
N LEU A 63 -2.35 -13.94 -2.61
CA LEU A 63 -1.21 -14.84 -2.82
C LEU A 63 -1.35 -16.16 -2.06
N ILE A 64 -1.87 -16.13 -0.82
CA ILE A 64 -2.19 -17.34 -0.05
C ILE A 64 -3.28 -18.13 -0.76
N TYR A 65 -4.35 -17.47 -1.20
CA TYR A 65 -5.44 -18.11 -1.93
C TYR A 65 -4.96 -18.78 -3.22
N PHE A 66 -4.14 -18.10 -4.02
CA PHE A 66 -3.57 -18.68 -5.24
C PHE A 66 -2.64 -19.85 -4.97
N HIS A 67 -1.91 -19.83 -3.85
CA HIS A 67 -1.08 -20.96 -3.45
C HIS A 67 -1.94 -22.19 -3.12
N VAL A 68 -2.99 -22.02 -2.31
CA VAL A 68 -3.89 -23.11 -1.89
C VAL A 68 -4.65 -23.70 -3.07
N THR A 69 -5.14 -22.85 -3.98
CA THR A 69 -5.91 -23.27 -5.16
C THR A 69 -5.06 -23.72 -6.34
N ARG A 70 -3.72 -23.66 -6.23
CA ARG A 70 -2.78 -23.93 -7.32
C ARG A 70 -3.11 -23.12 -8.59
N SER A 71 -3.53 -21.87 -8.40
CA SER A 71 -3.94 -20.97 -9.48
C SER A 71 -2.81 -20.71 -10.48
N PRO A 72 -3.09 -20.66 -11.80
CA PRO A 72 -2.10 -20.29 -12.81
C PRO A 72 -1.62 -18.83 -12.66
N TYR A 73 -2.38 -17.99 -11.95
CA TYR A 73 -2.00 -16.60 -11.66
C TYR A 73 -1.02 -16.48 -10.49
N PHE A 74 -0.55 -17.58 -9.90
CA PHE A 74 0.40 -17.56 -8.79
C PHE A 74 1.80 -17.10 -9.22
N SER A 75 2.00 -15.78 -9.20
CA SER A 75 3.20 -15.10 -9.72
C SER A 75 3.74 -14.05 -8.75
N HIS A 76 5.05 -13.77 -8.85
CA HIS A 76 5.70 -12.68 -8.10
C HIS A 76 5.22 -11.29 -8.52
N ALA A 77 4.60 -11.15 -9.70
CA ALA A 77 4.11 -9.87 -10.21
C ALA A 77 3.08 -9.20 -9.29
N TRP A 78 2.33 -9.97 -8.50
CA TRP A 78 1.36 -9.42 -7.54
C TRP A 78 2.00 -8.52 -6.49
N HIS A 79 3.28 -8.71 -6.16
CA HIS A 79 3.99 -7.82 -5.24
C HIS A 79 4.15 -6.40 -5.78
N LEU A 80 4.09 -6.20 -7.10
CA LEU A 80 4.20 -4.87 -7.71
C LEU A 80 2.97 -4.00 -7.44
N LEU A 81 1.79 -4.59 -7.23
CA LEU A 81 0.54 -3.85 -7.03
C LEU A 81 0.62 -2.87 -5.83
N PRO A 82 0.88 -3.33 -4.59
CA PRO A 82 0.97 -2.41 -3.44
C PRO A 82 2.15 -1.44 -3.56
N VAL A 83 3.27 -1.87 -4.14
CA VAL A 83 4.44 -1.00 -4.36
C VAL A 83 4.09 0.14 -5.34
N THR A 84 3.36 -0.16 -6.41
CA THR A 84 2.97 0.83 -7.42
C THR A 84 1.96 1.81 -6.85
N CYS A 85 0.92 1.33 -6.16
CA CYS A 85 -0.07 2.20 -5.51
C CYS A 85 0.59 3.13 -4.50
N PHE A 86 1.55 2.62 -3.72
CA PHE A 86 2.31 3.44 -2.79
C PHE A 86 3.23 4.46 -3.48
N GLY A 87 3.88 4.08 -4.57
CA GLY A 87 4.69 5.00 -5.38
C GLY A 87 3.88 6.15 -5.96
N LEU A 88 2.66 5.88 -6.44
CA LEU A 88 1.73 6.91 -6.92
C LEU A 88 1.33 7.87 -5.79
N TYR A 89 0.99 7.32 -4.62
CA TYR A 89 0.71 8.11 -3.43
C TYR A 89 1.88 9.02 -3.05
N LEU A 90 3.10 8.48 -2.98
CA LEU A 90 4.31 9.24 -2.65
C LEU A 90 4.56 10.36 -3.67
N GLY A 91 4.43 10.07 -4.96
CA GLY A 91 4.60 11.08 -6.01
C GLY A 91 3.63 12.24 -5.84
N TYR A 92 2.37 11.94 -5.54
CA TYR A 92 1.35 12.96 -5.25
C TYR A 92 1.65 13.77 -3.99
N ALA A 93 1.97 13.09 -2.87
CA ALA A 93 2.28 13.74 -1.60
C ALA A 93 3.52 14.64 -1.70
N MET A 94 4.55 14.20 -2.42
CA MET A 94 5.75 15.01 -2.68
C MET A 94 5.45 16.22 -3.56
N TRP A 95 4.65 16.06 -4.62
CA TRP A 95 4.23 17.17 -5.47
C TRP A 95 3.46 18.22 -4.67
N LEU A 96 2.54 17.79 -3.80
CA LEU A 96 1.74 18.69 -2.97
C LEU A 96 2.54 19.31 -1.81
N GLY A 97 3.57 18.61 -1.33
CA GLY A 97 4.43 19.04 -0.22
C GLY A 97 5.57 19.99 -0.60
N ARG A 98 5.86 20.17 -1.90
CA ARG A 98 6.77 21.21 -2.42
C ARG A 98 6.13 22.58 -2.29
#